data_AF-A0A2J4P8V8-F1
#
_entry.id   AF-A0A2J4P8V8-F1
#
_cell.length_a   1.000
_cell.length_b   1.000
_cell.length_c   1.000
_cell.angle_alpha   90.00
_cell.angle_beta   90.00
_cell.angle_gamma   90.00
#
_symmetry.space_group_name_H-M   'P 1'
#
loop_
_entity.id
_entity.type
_entity.pdbx_description
1 polymer ?
#
loop_
_entity_poly.entity_id
_entity_poly.type
_entity_poly.pdbx_seq_one_letter_code
_entity_poly.pdbx_strand_id
1 'polypeptide(L)'
;TWSRERPDHNPLVAGSWPPKAGEVSIEEGLAQRLGVKLGDSVTFTGDTQDFSAKVSSVRKVDWESLRPNFFFIFPQGALDGQPQSWLTSFRWDNGNGMLTQLNREFPTVSLLDIGAILQQIGQVLTQVSRALEVMVILVTACGVLLLLAQVQVGMRQRYQELVVWRTLGAGKSLLRTTLWAEFALLGVVSGVVAAIGAEVALALLQSKIFDFPWSPDWRLWVMLPLCGAILLSLCG
;
A
#
# COMPACT_ATOMS: atom_id res chain seq x y z
N THR A 1 30.35 -5.87 -4.53
CA THR A 1 30.41 -6.31 -5.95
C THR A 1 31.32 -5.38 -6.73
N TRP A 2 31.69 -5.70 -7.98
CA TRP A 2 32.38 -4.79 -8.88
C TRP A 2 31.64 -4.65 -10.22
N SER A 3 31.70 -3.48 -10.85
CA SER A 3 31.12 -3.28 -12.19
C SER A 3 31.86 -2.19 -12.97
N ARG A 4 32.00 -2.40 -14.28
CA ARG A 4 32.53 -1.38 -15.21
C ARG A 4 31.43 -0.42 -15.67
N GLU A 5 30.27 -0.98 -15.96
CA GLU A 5 29.10 -0.24 -16.42
C GLU A 5 28.16 0.05 -15.25
N ARG A 6 27.54 1.23 -15.28
CA ARG A 6 26.56 1.59 -14.27
C ARG A 6 25.29 0.79 -14.52
N PRO A 7 24.70 0.14 -13.51
CA PRO A 7 23.40 -0.47 -13.69
C PRO A 7 22.36 0.59 -14.09
N ASP A 8 21.66 0.39 -15.21
CA ASP A 8 20.71 1.38 -15.76
C ASP A 8 19.61 1.81 -14.78
N HIS A 9 19.26 0.89 -13.87
CA HIS A 9 18.24 1.07 -12.83
C HIS A 9 18.74 1.77 -11.56
N ASN A 10 20.02 2.16 -11.50
CA ASN A 10 20.63 2.84 -10.36
C ASN A 10 21.02 4.28 -10.77
N PRO A 11 20.12 5.26 -10.67
CA PRO A 11 20.44 6.65 -10.94
C PRO A 11 21.54 7.16 -9.99
N LEU A 12 22.50 7.90 -10.57
CA LEU A 12 23.57 8.55 -9.81
C LEU A 12 23.00 9.81 -9.16
N VAL A 13 23.11 9.92 -7.84
CA VAL A 13 22.66 11.08 -7.08
C VAL A 13 23.79 12.10 -6.94
N ALA A 14 25.01 11.62 -6.74
CA ALA A 14 26.19 12.48 -6.60
C ALA A 14 27.48 11.76 -7.02
N GLY A 15 28.48 12.54 -7.44
CA GLY A 15 29.82 12.07 -7.77
C GLY A 15 30.00 11.66 -9.23
N SER A 16 30.96 10.78 -9.47
CA SER A 16 31.34 10.33 -10.82
C SER A 16 31.40 8.81 -10.92
N TRP A 17 30.87 8.26 -12.01
CA TRP A 17 30.97 6.84 -12.34
C TRP A 17 31.87 6.63 -13.56
N PRO A 18 32.62 5.52 -13.67
CA PRO A 18 32.85 4.49 -12.64
C PRO A 18 33.82 4.94 -11.54
N PRO A 19 33.75 4.36 -10.33
CA PRO A 19 34.77 4.57 -9.30
C PRO A 19 36.16 4.18 -9.82
N LYS A 20 37.21 4.88 -9.38
CA LYS A 20 38.61 4.52 -9.69
C LYS A 20 39.15 3.50 -8.68
N ALA A 21 40.33 2.94 -8.95
CA ALA A 21 41.02 2.05 -8.00
C ALA A 21 41.18 2.74 -6.63
N GLY A 22 40.75 2.07 -5.55
CA GLY A 22 40.70 2.63 -4.19
C GLY A 22 39.46 3.49 -3.89
N GLU A 23 38.51 3.57 -4.81
CA GLU A 23 37.22 4.24 -4.61
C GLU A 23 36.04 3.25 -4.60
N VAL A 24 34.92 3.66 -4.01
CA VAL A 24 33.70 2.86 -3.90
C VAL A 24 32.45 3.69 -4.17
N SER A 25 31.47 3.09 -4.84
CA SER A 25 30.13 3.63 -4.93
C SER A 25 29.24 3.09 -3.81
N ILE A 26 28.58 3.98 -3.08
CA ILE A 26 27.67 3.65 -1.97
C ILE A 26 26.20 3.91 -2.35
N GLU A 27 25.29 3.14 -1.76
CA GLU A 27 23.84 3.37 -1.82
C GLU A 27 23.41 4.54 -0.92
N GLU A 28 22.49 5.37 -1.41
CA GLU A 28 22.05 6.61 -0.74
C GLU A 28 21.49 6.38 0.67
N GLY A 29 20.60 5.41 0.86
CA GLY A 29 19.99 5.10 2.16
C GLY A 29 21.02 4.63 3.18
N LEU A 30 21.98 3.80 2.79
CA LEU A 30 23.09 3.38 3.64
C LEU A 30 24.02 4.55 3.98
N ALA A 31 24.34 5.40 3.00
CA ALA A 31 25.17 6.59 3.22
C ALA A 31 24.53 7.53 4.26
N GLN A 32 23.22 7.75 4.17
CA GLN A 32 22.47 8.56 5.15
C GLN A 32 22.47 7.93 6.54
N ARG A 33 22.24 6.61 6.64
CA ARG A 33 22.22 5.89 7.93
C ARG A 33 23.57 5.90 8.64
N LEU A 34 24.66 5.75 7.87
CA LEU A 34 26.02 5.77 8.40
C LEU A 34 26.60 7.19 8.53
N GLY A 35 25.91 8.22 8.03
CA GLY A 35 26.39 9.60 8.01
C GLY A 35 27.59 9.83 7.08
N VAL A 36 27.81 8.95 6.10
CA VAL A 36 28.98 8.97 5.20
C VAL A 36 28.71 9.91 4.03
N LYS A 37 29.65 10.81 3.75
CA LYS A 37 29.56 11.79 2.65
C LYS A 37 30.48 11.42 1.49
N LEU A 38 30.23 12.08 0.35
CA LEU A 38 31.12 11.98 -0.80
C LEU A 38 32.53 12.44 -0.40
N GLY A 39 33.53 11.59 -0.62
CA GLY A 39 34.93 11.84 -0.28
C GLY A 39 35.39 11.22 1.04
N ASP A 40 34.50 10.66 1.85
CA ASP A 40 34.88 9.97 3.08
C ASP A 40 35.51 8.60 2.77
N SER A 41 36.36 8.11 3.68
CA SER A 41 36.98 6.79 3.56
C SER A 41 36.21 5.78 4.42
N VAL A 42 35.85 4.65 3.83
CA VAL A 42 35.20 3.53 4.51
C VAL A 42 36.16 2.36 4.56
N THR A 43 36.37 1.82 5.75
CA THR A 43 37.18 0.62 5.98
C THR A 43 36.27 -0.58 6.08
N PHE A 44 36.54 -1.60 5.26
CA PHE A 44 35.82 -2.87 5.23
C PHE A 44 36.68 -3.92 5.92
N THR A 45 36.16 -4.46 7.02
CA THR A 45 36.77 -5.59 7.73
C THR A 45 36.20 -6.88 7.13
N GLY A 46 37.07 -7.71 6.54
CA GLY A 46 36.71 -9.00 5.95
C GLY A 46 37.57 -10.13 6.52
N ASP A 47 37.20 -11.38 6.24
CA ASP A 47 37.82 -12.57 6.83
C ASP A 47 39.32 -12.73 6.51
N THR A 48 39.82 -12.09 5.44
CA THR A 48 41.19 -12.29 4.95
C THR A 48 42.09 -11.05 5.08
N GLN A 49 41.54 -9.84 4.94
CA GLN A 49 42.28 -8.58 5.10
C GLN A 49 41.35 -7.36 5.16
N ASP A 50 41.71 -6.36 5.97
CA ASP A 50 41.04 -5.06 5.99
C ASP A 50 41.45 -4.24 4.78
N PHE A 51 40.48 -3.66 4.08
CA PHE A 51 40.75 -2.74 2.97
C PHE A 51 39.91 -1.47 3.10
N SER A 52 40.50 -0.33 2.74
CA SER A 52 39.83 0.97 2.79
C SER A 52 39.57 1.51 1.40
N ALA A 53 38.41 2.12 1.19
CA ALA A 53 38.06 2.76 -0.06
C ALA A 53 37.37 4.11 0.16
N LYS A 54 37.66 5.07 -0.72
CA LYS A 54 37.08 6.42 -0.68
C LYS A 54 35.75 6.44 -1.42
N VAL A 55 34.71 7.02 -0.82
CA VAL A 55 33.39 7.16 -1.45
C VAL A 55 33.46 8.20 -2.57
N SER A 56 33.34 7.77 -3.84
CA SER A 56 33.40 8.68 -5.00
C SER A 56 32.07 8.86 -5.72
N SER A 57 31.08 7.99 -5.44
CA SER A 57 29.74 8.13 -6.00
C SER A 57 28.64 7.60 -5.08
N VAL A 58 27.52 8.33 -5.03
CA VAL A 58 26.29 7.94 -4.33
C VAL A 58 25.23 7.62 -5.36
N ARG A 59 24.58 6.46 -5.21
CA ARG A 59 23.52 6.00 -6.12
C ARG A 59 22.24 5.71 -5.35
N LYS A 60 21.11 6.00 -5.99
CA LYS A 60 19.80 5.60 -5.50
C LYS A 60 19.52 4.19 -6.02
N VAL A 61 19.05 3.32 -5.13
CA VAL A 61 18.84 1.91 -5.42
C VAL A 61 17.39 1.58 -5.15
N ASP A 62 16.74 1.03 -6.17
CA ASP A 62 15.38 0.55 -6.06
C ASP A 62 15.37 -0.92 -5.59
N TRP A 63 15.21 -1.10 -4.28
CA TRP A 63 15.07 -2.42 -3.65
C TRP A 63 13.71 -3.07 -3.93
N GLU A 64 12.70 -2.30 -4.36
CA GLU A 64 11.38 -2.81 -4.73
C GLU A 64 11.40 -3.53 -6.07
N SER A 65 12.39 -3.25 -6.91
CA SER A 65 12.60 -3.94 -8.19
C SER A 65 12.93 -5.44 -8.05
N LEU A 66 13.26 -5.90 -6.83
CA LEU A 66 13.67 -7.27 -6.49
C LEU A 66 14.84 -7.80 -7.34
N ARG A 67 15.60 -6.90 -7.97
CA ARG A 67 16.83 -7.21 -8.68
C ARG A 67 18.00 -7.31 -7.70
N PRO A 68 19.01 -8.15 -7.98
CA PRO A 68 20.25 -8.21 -7.21
C PRO A 68 20.93 -6.84 -7.17
N ASN A 69 20.76 -6.16 -6.06
CA ASN A 69 21.40 -4.91 -5.77
C ASN A 69 22.41 -5.11 -4.64
N PHE A 70 23.48 -4.33 -4.70
CA PHE A 70 24.51 -4.34 -3.67
C PHE A 70 24.51 -2.98 -2.97
N PHE A 71 25.08 -2.87 -1.77
CA PHE A 71 25.27 -1.58 -1.09
C PHE A 71 26.55 -0.86 -1.57
N PHE A 72 27.59 -1.63 -1.88
CA PHE A 72 28.88 -1.13 -2.33
C PHE A 72 29.25 -1.74 -3.69
N ILE A 73 29.63 -0.87 -4.64
CA ILE A 73 30.17 -1.27 -5.95
C ILE A 73 31.57 -0.72 -6.14
N PHE A 74 32.53 -1.61 -6.36
CA PHE A 74 33.94 -1.33 -6.59
C PHE A 74 34.28 -1.33 -8.10
N PRO A 75 35.40 -0.75 -8.52
CA PRO A 75 35.91 -0.94 -9.88
C PRO A 75 36.35 -2.37 -10.14
N GLN A 76 36.45 -2.75 -11.42
CA GLN A 76 37.11 -4.00 -11.83
C GLN A 76 38.53 -4.08 -11.27
N GLY A 77 38.95 -5.27 -10.83
CA GLY A 77 40.28 -5.52 -10.26
C GLY A 77 40.40 -5.28 -8.75
N ALA A 78 39.44 -4.61 -8.10
CA ALA A 78 39.51 -4.31 -6.68
C ALA A 78 39.23 -5.51 -5.75
N LEU A 79 38.57 -6.56 -6.27
CA LEU A 79 38.10 -7.72 -5.49
C LEU A 79 38.56 -9.06 -6.07
N ASP A 80 39.57 -9.07 -6.96
CA ASP A 80 40.02 -10.28 -7.67
C ASP A 80 40.66 -11.32 -6.74
N GLY A 81 41.18 -10.89 -5.59
CA GLY A 81 41.78 -11.78 -4.58
C GLY A 81 40.81 -12.33 -3.53
N GLN A 82 39.52 -12.03 -3.62
CA GLN A 82 38.51 -12.43 -2.63
C GLN A 82 37.59 -13.54 -3.16
N PRO A 83 37.02 -14.40 -2.30
CA PRO A 83 36.02 -15.40 -2.72
C PRO A 83 34.83 -14.75 -3.42
N GLN A 84 34.51 -15.21 -4.63
CA GLN A 84 33.44 -14.62 -5.46
C GLN A 84 32.22 -15.54 -5.50
N SER A 85 31.05 -14.98 -5.20
CA SER A 85 29.76 -15.64 -5.39
C SER A 85 28.98 -14.92 -6.48
N TRP A 86 28.42 -15.68 -7.41
CA TRP A 86 27.65 -15.17 -8.54
C TRP A 86 26.16 -15.24 -8.21
N LEU A 87 25.49 -14.10 -8.31
CA LEU A 87 24.06 -13.98 -8.07
C LEU A 87 23.38 -13.40 -9.31
N THR A 88 22.30 -14.04 -9.75
CA THR A 88 21.47 -13.57 -10.85
C THR A 88 20.00 -13.69 -10.48
N SER A 89 19.16 -12.90 -11.15
CA SER A 89 17.70 -12.98 -11.04
C SER A 89 17.09 -13.00 -12.43
N PHE A 90 16.02 -13.76 -12.60
CA PHE A 90 15.21 -13.72 -13.79
C PHE A 90 13.73 -13.71 -13.38
N ARG A 91 12.90 -13.07 -14.19
CA ARG A 91 11.45 -13.11 -14.02
C ARG A 91 10.90 -14.25 -14.87
N TRP A 92 10.05 -15.07 -14.27
CA TRP A 92 9.41 -16.19 -14.93
C TRP A 92 7.94 -16.28 -14.55
N ASP A 93 7.05 -16.20 -15.54
CA ASP A 93 5.61 -16.11 -15.32
C ASP A 93 4.86 -17.44 -15.63
N ASN A 94 5.56 -18.47 -16.14
CA ASN A 94 4.97 -19.72 -16.63
C ASN A 94 5.00 -20.89 -15.62
N GLY A 95 4.99 -20.58 -14.31
CA GLY A 95 4.85 -21.55 -13.22
C GLY A 95 6.13 -22.31 -12.81
N ASN A 96 6.00 -23.17 -11.78
CA ASN A 96 7.15 -23.72 -11.03
C ASN A 96 7.87 -24.91 -11.71
N GLY A 97 7.40 -25.36 -12.87
CA GLY A 97 7.98 -26.50 -13.59
C GLY A 97 9.43 -26.27 -14.00
N MET A 98 9.78 -25.03 -14.39
CA MET A 98 11.14 -24.68 -14.78
C MET A 98 12.12 -24.71 -13.61
N LEU A 99 11.74 -24.22 -12.42
CA LEU A 99 12.59 -24.25 -11.23
C LEU A 99 12.93 -25.68 -10.80
N THR A 100 11.97 -26.60 -10.92
CA THR A 100 12.19 -28.01 -10.57
C THR A 100 13.09 -28.74 -11.59
N GLN A 101 13.02 -28.38 -12.87
CA GLN A 101 13.95 -28.88 -13.90
C GLN A 101 15.36 -28.31 -13.71
N LEU A 102 15.47 -27.01 -13.41
CA LEU A 102 16.75 -26.33 -13.23
C LEU A 102 17.51 -26.85 -12.00
N ASN A 103 16.81 -27.13 -10.90
CA ASN A 103 17.40 -27.76 -9.71
C ASN A 103 17.90 -29.19 -9.99
N ARG A 104 17.25 -29.93 -10.91
CA ARG A 104 17.69 -31.28 -11.31
C ARG A 104 18.93 -31.25 -12.20
N GLU A 105 19.03 -30.29 -13.11
CA GLU A 105 20.20 -30.14 -13.99
C GLU A 105 21.39 -29.50 -13.29
N PHE A 106 21.17 -28.58 -12.34
CA PHE A 106 22.23 -27.83 -11.67
C PHE A 106 22.08 -27.82 -10.14
N PRO A 107 22.37 -28.95 -9.45
CA PRO A 107 22.21 -29.06 -8.00
C PRO A 107 23.20 -28.18 -7.20
N THR A 108 24.24 -27.66 -7.85
CA THR A 108 25.22 -26.73 -7.25
C THR A 108 24.71 -25.29 -7.19
N VAL A 109 23.59 -24.96 -7.83
CA VAL A 109 22.99 -23.62 -7.84
C VAL A 109 21.92 -23.53 -6.75
N SER A 110 22.07 -22.57 -5.83
CA SER A 110 21.02 -22.24 -4.87
C SER A 110 19.94 -21.41 -5.57
N LEU A 111 18.74 -21.96 -5.71
CA LEU A 111 17.59 -21.29 -6.30
C LEU A 111 16.67 -20.77 -5.19
N LEU A 112 16.34 -19.49 -5.23
CA LEU A 112 15.41 -18.85 -4.29
C LEU A 112 14.17 -18.35 -5.05
N ASP A 113 13.01 -18.91 -4.72
CA ASP A 113 11.73 -18.52 -5.30
C ASP A 113 11.10 -17.37 -4.49
N ILE A 114 11.37 -16.13 -4.92
CA ILE A 114 10.76 -14.93 -4.34
C ILE A 114 9.25 -14.88 -4.66
N GLY A 115 8.81 -15.46 -5.77
CA GLY A 115 7.42 -15.48 -6.20
C GLY A 115 6.53 -16.27 -5.23
N ALA A 116 6.99 -17.45 -4.79
CA ALA A 116 6.29 -18.26 -3.79
C ALA A 116 6.12 -17.52 -2.45
N ILE A 117 7.16 -16.80 -2.00
CA ILE A 117 7.11 -16.01 -0.76
C ILE A 117 6.09 -14.88 -0.90
N LEU A 118 6.11 -14.15 -2.01
CA LEU A 118 5.14 -13.08 -2.28
C LEU A 118 3.72 -13.62 -2.37
N GLN A 119 3.52 -14.80 -2.98
CA GLN A 119 2.22 -15.44 -3.05
C GLN A 119 1.71 -15.81 -1.64
N GLN A 120 2.57 -16.33 -0.78
CA GLN A 120 2.22 -16.64 0.60
C GLN A 120 1.84 -15.38 1.40
N ILE A 121 2.61 -14.30 1.27
CA ILE A 121 2.26 -13.00 1.88
C ILE A 121 0.93 -12.51 1.35
N GLY A 122 0.69 -12.58 0.03
CA GLY A 122 -0.57 -12.21 -0.59
C GLY A 122 -1.76 -13.03 -0.08
N GLN A 123 -1.58 -14.33 0.18
CA GLN A 123 -2.60 -15.19 0.78
C GLN A 123 -2.94 -14.78 2.21
N VAL A 124 -1.93 -14.48 3.03
CA VAL A 124 -2.14 -13.98 4.41
C VAL A 124 -2.88 -12.65 4.38
N LEU A 125 -2.46 -11.71 3.53
CA LEU A 125 -3.15 -10.42 3.37
C LEU A 125 -4.59 -10.60 2.90
N THR A 126 -4.84 -11.53 1.97
CA THR A 126 -6.20 -11.86 1.50
C THR A 126 -7.05 -12.42 2.64
N GLN A 127 -6.48 -13.29 3.48
CA GLN A 127 -7.20 -13.86 4.62
C GLN A 127 -7.56 -12.79 5.65
N VAL A 128 -6.63 -11.88 5.96
CA VAL A 128 -6.87 -10.74 6.84
C VAL A 128 -7.95 -9.82 6.24
N SER A 129 -7.88 -9.52 4.94
CA SER A 129 -8.88 -8.72 4.24
C SER A 129 -10.27 -9.34 4.33
N ARG A 130 -10.40 -10.66 4.14
CA ARG A 130 -11.69 -11.36 4.27
C ARG A 130 -12.23 -11.30 5.69
N ALA A 131 -11.37 -11.46 6.70
CA ALA A 131 -11.80 -11.34 8.09
C ALA A 131 -12.34 -9.93 8.40
N LEU A 132 -11.64 -8.89 7.93
CA LEU A 132 -12.09 -7.51 8.05
C LEU A 132 -13.40 -7.26 7.29
N GLU A 133 -13.57 -7.83 6.10
CA GLU A 133 -14.80 -7.73 5.31
C GLU A 133 -16.00 -8.29 6.08
N VAL A 134 -15.86 -9.46 6.70
CA VAL A 134 -16.90 -10.04 7.56
C VAL A 134 -17.21 -9.13 8.76
N MET A 135 -16.19 -8.54 9.39
CA MET A 135 -16.39 -7.59 10.48
C MET A 135 -17.16 -6.34 10.02
N VAL A 136 -16.82 -5.78 8.86
CA VAL A 136 -17.53 -4.62 8.30
C VAL A 136 -18.99 -4.96 8.05
N ILE A 137 -19.29 -6.11 7.44
CA ILE A 137 -20.67 -6.56 7.21
C ILE A 137 -21.45 -6.66 8.53
N LEU A 138 -20.86 -7.26 9.57
CA LEU A 138 -21.50 -7.38 10.88
C LEU A 138 -21.74 -6.02 11.54
N VAL A 139 -20.76 -5.12 11.50
CA VAL A 139 -20.88 -3.77 12.06
C VAL A 139 -21.94 -2.96 11.30
N THR A 140 -21.98 -3.05 9.97
CA THR A 140 -23.01 -2.42 9.16
C THR A 140 -24.40 -2.98 9.49
N ALA A 141 -24.54 -4.31 9.64
CA ALA A 141 -25.80 -4.93 10.03
C ALA A 141 -26.27 -4.44 11.42
N CYS A 142 -25.37 -4.37 12.40
CA CYS A 142 -25.66 -3.77 13.70
C CYS A 142 -26.08 -2.30 13.58
N GLY A 143 -25.41 -1.52 12.73
CA GLY A 143 -25.76 -0.13 12.46
C GLY A 143 -27.18 0.02 11.89
N VAL A 144 -27.56 -0.83 10.93
CA VAL A 144 -28.92 -0.85 10.36
C VAL A 144 -29.96 -1.23 11.42
N LEU A 145 -29.69 -2.24 12.25
CA LEU A 145 -30.58 -2.63 13.34
C LEU A 145 -30.77 -1.50 14.36
N LEU A 146 -29.69 -0.78 14.71
CA LEU A 146 -29.74 0.38 15.59
C LEU A 146 -30.58 1.50 14.97
N LEU A 147 -30.41 1.78 13.68
CA LEU A 147 -31.24 2.77 12.97
C LEU A 147 -32.72 2.39 13.01
N LEU A 148 -33.06 1.12 12.72
CA LEU A 148 -34.43 0.64 12.80
C LEU A 148 -35.02 0.77 14.22
N ALA A 149 -34.25 0.44 15.25
CA ALA A 149 -34.68 0.60 16.64
C ALA A 149 -34.95 2.08 16.98
N GLN A 150 -34.09 2.99 16.55
CA GLN A 150 -34.27 4.43 16.76
C GLN A 150 -35.52 4.97 16.06
N VAL A 151 -35.76 4.57 14.80
CA VAL A 151 -36.98 4.95 14.06
C VAL A 151 -38.23 4.45 14.79
N GLN A 152 -38.25 3.19 15.22
CA GLN A 152 -39.40 2.63 15.95
C GLN A 152 -39.72 3.39 17.24
N VAL A 153 -38.70 3.82 18.00
CA VAL A 153 -38.89 4.64 19.20
C VAL A 153 -39.48 6.01 18.84
N GLY A 154 -39.00 6.65 17.77
CA GLY A 154 -39.48 7.95 17.31
C GLY A 154 -40.91 7.96 16.74
N MET A 155 -41.40 6.82 16.25
CA MET A 155 -42.73 6.71 15.63
C MET A 155 -43.88 7.07 16.57
N ARG A 156 -43.75 6.81 17.88
CA ARG A 156 -44.79 7.19 18.87
C ARG A 156 -45.01 8.70 18.94
N GLN A 157 -43.91 9.46 18.86
CA GLN A 157 -43.93 10.92 18.90
C GLN A 157 -44.48 11.48 17.59
N ARG A 158 -44.04 10.94 16.45
CA ARG A 158 -44.56 11.30 15.12
C ARG A 158 -46.05 10.99 14.96
N TYR A 159 -46.57 9.94 15.57
CA TYR A 159 -48.00 9.60 15.49
C TYR A 159 -48.89 10.69 16.09
N GLN A 160 -48.45 11.33 17.18
CA GLN A 160 -49.18 12.44 17.80
C GLN A 160 -49.20 13.69 16.91
N GLU A 161 -48.06 14.02 16.28
CA GLU A 161 -47.97 15.12 15.30
C GLU A 161 -48.85 14.86 14.07
N LEU A 162 -48.81 13.64 13.53
CA LEU A 162 -49.63 13.21 12.39
C LEU A 162 -51.13 13.34 12.66
N VAL A 163 -51.59 13.06 13.89
CA VAL A 163 -52.99 13.21 14.28
C VAL A 163 -53.41 14.68 14.25
N VAL A 164 -52.57 15.60 14.74
CA VAL A 164 -52.83 17.06 14.67
C VAL A 164 -52.88 17.56 13.23
N TRP A 165 -52.02 17.08 12.35
CA TRP A 165 -52.04 17.47 10.93
C TRP A 165 -53.27 16.96 10.21
N ARG A 166 -53.76 15.78 10.62
CA ARG A 166 -54.97 15.18 10.07
C ARG A 166 -56.23 15.90 10.52
N THR A 167 -56.29 16.44 11.74
CA THR A 167 -57.42 17.29 12.18
C THR A 167 -57.44 18.63 11.44
N LEU A 168 -56.29 19.11 10.95
CA LEU A 168 -56.17 20.28 10.08
C LEU A 168 -56.46 20.00 8.59
N GLY A 169 -56.80 18.75 8.22
CA GLY A 169 -57.21 18.39 6.86
C GLY A 169 -56.08 17.88 5.95
N ALA A 170 -54.88 17.60 6.47
CA ALA A 170 -53.79 17.06 5.66
C ALA A 170 -54.09 15.65 5.13
N GLY A 171 -53.93 15.45 3.82
CA GLY A 171 -54.14 14.16 3.15
C GLY A 171 -53.04 13.13 3.46
N LYS A 172 -53.40 11.84 3.50
CA LYS A 172 -52.46 10.73 3.76
C LYS A 172 -51.27 10.68 2.78
N SER A 173 -51.48 11.10 1.53
CA SER A 173 -50.43 11.15 0.51
C SER A 173 -49.39 12.23 0.82
N LEU A 174 -49.82 13.44 1.20
CA LEU A 174 -48.92 14.54 1.54
C LEU A 174 -48.02 14.19 2.73
N LEU A 175 -48.61 13.59 3.78
CA LEU A 175 -47.90 13.14 4.97
C LEU A 175 -46.84 12.07 4.67
N ARG A 176 -47.14 11.09 3.80
CA ARG A 176 -46.17 10.05 3.43
C ARG A 176 -45.02 10.62 2.59
N THR A 177 -45.31 11.52 1.66
CA THR A 177 -44.28 12.14 0.80
C THR A 177 -43.35 13.04 1.61
N THR A 178 -43.87 13.81 2.57
CA THR A 178 -43.05 14.64 3.46
C THR A 178 -42.12 13.80 4.32
N LEU A 179 -42.60 12.69 4.89
CA LEU A 179 -41.75 11.75 5.65
C LEU A 179 -40.64 11.17 4.78
N TRP A 180 -40.99 10.68 3.59
CA TRP A 180 -40.02 10.13 2.64
C TRP A 180 -38.95 11.17 2.27
N ALA A 181 -39.35 12.42 2.02
CA ALA A 181 -38.41 13.50 1.71
C ALA A 181 -37.47 13.82 2.88
N GLU A 182 -37.97 13.82 4.12
CA GLU A 182 -37.17 14.08 5.32
C GLU A 182 -36.12 12.99 5.54
N PHE A 183 -36.52 11.71 5.49
CA PHE A 183 -35.60 10.59 5.64
C PHE A 183 -34.61 10.46 4.47
N ALA A 184 -35.04 10.74 3.25
CA ALA A 184 -34.14 10.82 2.09
C ALA A 184 -33.09 11.93 2.26
N LEU A 185 -33.50 13.11 2.73
CA LEU A 185 -32.57 14.22 2.96
C LEU A 185 -31.55 13.87 4.06
N LEU A 186 -32.00 13.29 5.18
CA LEU A 186 -31.13 12.81 6.24
C LEU A 186 -30.13 11.76 5.73
N GLY A 187 -30.58 10.86 4.85
CA GLY A 187 -29.70 9.86 4.24
C GLY A 187 -28.68 10.41 3.27
N VAL A 188 -29.05 11.41 2.47
CA VAL A 188 -28.10 12.14 1.62
C VAL A 188 -27.05 12.84 2.47
N VAL A 189 -27.45 13.59 3.50
CA VAL A 189 -26.52 14.32 4.38
C VAL A 189 -25.58 13.35 5.09
N SER A 190 -26.12 12.27 5.67
CA SER A 190 -25.35 11.21 6.31
C SER A 190 -24.32 10.60 5.35
N GLY A 191 -24.74 10.23 4.13
CA GLY A 191 -23.84 9.62 3.16
C GLY A 191 -22.78 10.59 2.61
N VAL A 192 -23.06 11.89 2.52
CA VAL A 192 -22.04 12.91 2.21
C VAL A 192 -21.01 13.01 3.32
N VAL A 193 -21.44 13.05 4.58
CA VAL A 193 -20.52 13.05 5.73
C VAL A 193 -19.66 11.78 5.76
N ALA A 194 -20.27 10.63 5.48
CA ALA A 194 -19.55 9.36 5.37
C ALA A 194 -18.53 9.37 4.23
N ALA A 195 -18.88 9.91 3.06
CA ALA A 195 -17.96 10.04 1.91
C ALA A 195 -16.76 10.95 2.24
N ILE A 196 -16.99 12.08 2.89
CA ILE A 196 -15.91 12.97 3.34
C ILE A 196 -15.00 12.25 4.34
N GLY A 197 -15.58 11.56 5.34
CA GLY A 197 -14.81 10.79 6.32
C GLY A 197 -13.95 9.69 5.68
N ALA A 198 -14.51 8.97 4.71
CA ALA A 198 -13.80 7.93 3.97
C ALA A 198 -12.65 8.50 3.14
N GLU A 199 -12.87 9.60 2.41
CA GLU A 199 -11.82 10.30 1.65
C GLU A 199 -10.71 10.84 2.54
N VAL A 200 -11.04 11.44 3.68
CA VAL A 200 -10.03 11.93 4.63
C VAL A 200 -9.20 10.78 5.19
N ALA A 201 -9.84 9.67 5.57
CA ALA A 201 -9.12 8.48 6.04
C ALA A 201 -8.21 7.90 4.95
N LEU A 202 -8.69 7.83 3.70
CA LEU A 202 -7.93 7.36 2.55
C LEU A 202 -6.73 8.29 2.26
N ALA A 203 -6.96 9.60 2.23
CA ALA A 203 -5.91 10.59 2.00
C ALA A 203 -4.83 10.54 3.08
N LEU A 204 -5.21 10.35 4.35
CA LEU A 204 -4.25 10.17 5.45
C LEU A 204 -3.42 8.90 5.29
N LEU A 205 -4.05 7.77 4.95
CA LEU A 205 -3.34 6.51 4.70
C LEU A 205 -2.37 6.64 3.52
N GLN A 206 -2.84 7.18 2.39
CA GLN A 206 -2.02 7.34 1.18
C GLN A 206 -0.83 8.27 1.40
N SER A 207 -1.02 9.39 2.09
CA SER A 207 0.02 10.41 2.27
C SER A 207 0.98 10.15 3.44
N LYS A 208 0.55 9.47 4.50
CA LYS A 208 1.37 9.29 5.71
C LYS A 208 1.97 7.89 5.85
N ILE A 209 1.38 6.88 5.23
CA ILE A 209 1.81 5.48 5.41
C ILE A 209 2.38 4.91 4.12
N PHE A 210 1.79 5.22 2.96
CA PHE A 210 2.12 4.54 1.70
C PHE A 210 2.86 5.40 0.66
N ASP A 211 3.07 6.69 0.90
CA ASP A 211 3.72 7.64 -0.02
C ASP A 211 3.18 7.60 -1.48
N PHE A 212 1.89 7.24 -1.64
CA PHE A 212 1.25 7.16 -2.97
C PHE A 212 0.67 8.53 -3.37
N PRO A 213 0.64 8.84 -4.69
CA PRO A 213 -0.07 10.02 -5.18
C PRO A 213 -1.56 9.91 -4.85
N TRP A 214 -2.14 10.96 -4.27
CA TRP A 214 -3.56 10.99 -3.91
C TRP A 214 -4.43 10.81 -5.16
N SER A 215 -5.25 9.75 -5.16
CA SER A 215 -6.17 9.43 -6.24
C SER A 215 -7.61 9.40 -5.70
N PRO A 216 -8.34 10.53 -5.74
CA PRO A 216 -9.71 10.56 -5.25
C PRO A 216 -10.61 9.63 -6.09
N ASP A 217 -11.43 8.82 -5.42
CA ASP A 217 -12.36 7.91 -6.10
C ASP A 217 -13.76 8.54 -6.15
N TRP A 218 -14.10 9.09 -7.32
CA TRP A 218 -15.39 9.73 -7.58
C TRP A 218 -16.59 8.78 -7.37
N ARG A 219 -16.37 7.46 -7.43
CA ARG A 219 -17.43 6.47 -7.22
C ARG A 219 -17.93 6.46 -5.79
N LEU A 220 -17.05 6.69 -4.81
CA LEU A 220 -17.42 6.76 -3.39
C LEU A 220 -18.37 7.93 -3.11
N TRP A 221 -18.11 9.07 -3.74
CA TRP A 221 -18.94 10.27 -3.63
C TRP A 221 -20.35 10.11 -4.18
N VAL A 222 -20.56 9.22 -5.16
CA VAL A 222 -21.89 8.97 -5.72
C VAL A 222 -22.57 7.81 -4.98
N MET A 223 -21.85 6.73 -4.72
CA MET A 223 -22.43 5.49 -4.16
C MET A 223 -22.85 5.66 -2.69
N LEU A 224 -22.05 6.31 -1.84
CA LEU A 224 -22.35 6.42 -0.40
C LEU A 224 -23.60 7.28 -0.11
N PRO A 225 -23.76 8.49 -0.69
CA PRO A 225 -24.97 9.29 -0.52
C PRO A 225 -26.22 8.60 -1.05
N LEU A 226 -26.10 7.90 -2.18
CA LEU A 226 -27.23 7.24 -2.83
C LEU A 226 -27.68 6.00 -2.04
N CYS A 227 -26.75 5.18 -1.56
CA CYS A 227 -27.05 4.06 -0.67
C CYS A 227 -27.63 4.53 0.67
N GLY A 228 -27.07 5.60 1.27
CA GLY A 228 -27.57 6.18 2.51
C GLY A 228 -29.00 6.71 2.36
N ALA A 229 -29.29 7.40 1.26
CA ALA A 229 -30.63 7.88 0.93
C ALA A 229 -31.63 6.71 0.78
N ILE A 230 -31.28 5.67 0.03
CA ILE A 230 -32.15 4.51 -0.19
C ILE A 230 -32.42 3.75 1.12
N LEU A 231 -31.39 3.48 1.92
CA LEU A 231 -31.53 2.75 3.18
C LEU A 231 -32.44 3.47 4.18
N LEU A 232 -32.24 4.77 4.37
CA LEU A 232 -33.04 5.55 5.32
C LEU A 232 -34.46 5.80 4.79
N SER A 233 -34.60 5.99 3.48
CA SER A 233 -35.91 6.13 2.85
C SER A 233 -36.76 4.85 2.91
N LEU A 234 -36.14 3.65 2.90
CA LEU A 234 -36.84 2.38 3.10
C LEU A 234 -37.26 2.13 4.55
N CYS A 235 -36.59 2.76 5.51
CA CYS A 235 -36.89 2.61 6.94
C CYS A 235 -38.01 3.54 7.44
N GLY A 236 -38.33 4.62 6.71
CA GLY A 236 -39.34 5.64 7.06
C GLY A 236 -40.70 5.46 6.38
#